data_AF-A0A3D5UZ96-F1
#
_entry.id   AF-A0A3D5UZ96-F1
#
_cell.length_a   1.000
_cell.length_b   1.000
_cell.length_c   1.000
_cell.angle_alpha   90.00
_cell.angle_beta   90.00
_cell.angle_gamma   90.00
#
_symmetry.space_group_name_H-M   'P 1'
#
loop_
_entity.id
_entity.type
_entity.pdbx_description
1 polymer ?
#
loop_
_entity_poly.entity_id
_entity_poly.type
_entity_poly.pdbx_seq_one_letter_code
_entity_poly.pdbx_strand_id
1 'polypeptide(L)'
;MLRSIRSFARLMRAARVLGRHDALFPLELREEMPPLLLALMPLAKVKLPWERAPEEAAGQESADAGERLATALAALGPAYIKLGQFLATRPDIIGPDLAKDLTFLQDKLPPFPMEEARALIEEGLGKPVDELFSYLSEPIAA
;
A
#
# COMPACT_ATOMS: atom_id res chain seq x y z
N MET A 1 -8.81 -4.11 26.57
CA MET A 1 -7.72 -3.13 26.40
C MET A 1 -6.71 -3.48 25.32
N LEU A 2 -6.05 -4.65 25.36
CA LEU A 2 -4.97 -4.99 24.41
C LEU A 2 -5.40 -4.98 22.91
N ARG A 3 -6.64 -5.36 22.61
CA ARG A 3 -7.20 -5.29 21.24
C ARG A 3 -7.41 -3.85 20.75
N SER A 4 -7.84 -2.94 21.63
CA SER A 4 -8.05 -1.52 21.32
C SER A 4 -6.73 -0.82 21.02
N ILE A 5 -5.69 -1.11 21.81
CA ILE A 5 -4.34 -0.56 21.59
C ILE A 5 -3.79 -1.01 20.24
N ARG A 6 -3.95 -2.28 19.88
CA ARG A 6 -3.51 -2.80 18.58
C ARG A 6 -4.29 -2.19 17.42
N SER A 7 -5.59 -1.97 17.59
CA SER A 7 -6.44 -1.34 16.57
C SER A 7 -6.07 0.12 16.37
N PHE A 8 -5.82 0.84 17.47
CA PHE A 8 -5.31 2.20 17.44
C PHE A 8 -3.95 2.27 16.74
N ALA A 9 -3.00 1.39 17.08
CA ALA A 9 -1.71 1.32 16.41
C ALA A 9 -1.83 1.06 14.90
N ARG A 10 -2.77 0.19 14.47
CA ARG A 10 -3.07 -0.05 13.05
C ARG A 10 -3.63 1.19 12.35
N LEU A 11 -4.55 1.91 12.98
CA LEU A 11 -5.11 3.15 12.43
C LEU A 11 -4.04 4.24 12.33
N MET A 12 -3.20 4.38 13.36
CA MET A 12 -2.07 5.31 13.35
C MET A 12 -1.07 4.99 12.24
N ARG A 13 -0.78 3.70 12.01
CA ARG A 13 0.03 3.27 10.86
C ARG A 13 -0.62 3.65 9.53
N ALA A 14 -1.91 3.40 9.37
CA ALA A 14 -2.65 3.74 8.14
C ALA A 14 -2.59 5.24 7.83
N ALA A 15 -2.94 6.08 8.81
CA ALA A 15 -2.89 7.52 8.69
C ALA A 15 -1.47 8.01 8.34
N ARG A 16 -0.45 7.40 8.94
CA ARG A 16 0.94 7.76 8.68
C ARG A 16 1.38 7.42 7.25
N VAL A 17 1.12 6.20 6.77
CA VAL A 17 1.53 5.80 5.40
C VAL A 17 0.85 6.70 4.38
N LEU A 18 -0.46 6.94 4.51
CA LEU A 18 -1.19 7.86 3.63
C LEU A 18 -0.61 9.29 3.67
N GLY A 19 -0.19 9.77 4.86
CA GLY A 19 0.47 11.07 5.01
C GLY A 19 1.88 11.15 4.42
N ARG A 20 2.63 10.05 4.42
CA ARG A 20 3.98 9.99 3.80
C ARG A 20 3.92 10.08 2.28
N HIS A 21 2.88 9.51 1.68
CA HIS A 21 2.67 9.57 0.24
C HIS A 21 1.90 10.82 -0.21
N ASP A 22 1.61 11.79 0.68
CA ASP A 22 0.73 12.93 0.36
C ASP A 22 -0.60 12.49 -0.30
N ALA A 23 -1.06 11.29 0.07
CA ALA A 23 -2.31 10.67 -0.38
C ALA A 23 -3.48 11.00 0.54
N LEU A 24 -3.18 11.60 1.70
CA LEU A 24 -4.16 11.85 2.74
C LEU A 24 -5.17 12.92 2.33
N PHE A 25 -4.85 13.85 1.41
CA PHE A 25 -5.75 14.95 1.05
C PHE A 25 -5.49 15.50 -0.36
N PRO A 26 -6.53 15.68 -1.20
CA PRO A 26 -6.49 16.62 -2.30
C PRO A 26 -6.19 18.02 -1.75
N LEU A 27 -5.39 18.82 -2.47
CA LEU A 27 -5.05 20.19 -2.08
C LEU A 27 -6.31 21.06 -1.83
N GLU A 28 -7.44 20.67 -2.39
CA GLU A 28 -8.77 21.29 -2.25
C GLU A 28 -9.33 21.26 -0.82
N LEU A 29 -9.08 20.20 -0.04
CA LEU A 29 -9.56 20.13 1.36
C LEU A 29 -8.70 20.91 2.35
N ARG A 30 -7.54 21.44 1.92
CA ARG A 30 -6.60 22.15 2.80
C ARG A 30 -7.21 23.44 3.35
N GLU A 31 -8.12 24.06 2.61
CA GLU A 31 -8.78 25.30 3.01
C GLU A 31 -9.88 25.07 4.06
N GLU A 32 -10.43 23.85 4.15
CA GLU A 32 -11.51 23.50 5.08
C GLU A 32 -11.02 22.88 6.40
N MET A 33 -9.70 22.63 6.52
CA MET A 33 -9.15 21.91 7.67
C MET A 33 -8.90 22.82 8.90
N PRO A 34 -9.18 22.31 10.12
CA PRO A 34 -8.80 22.98 11.35
C PRO A 34 -7.27 23.21 11.44
N PRO A 35 -6.80 24.38 11.91
CA PRO A 35 -5.36 24.71 11.97
C PRO A 35 -4.51 23.69 12.73
N LEU A 36 -5.09 23.06 13.76
CA LEU A 36 -4.43 22.02 14.55
C LEU A 36 -4.07 20.80 13.69
N LEU A 37 -4.94 20.39 12.78
CA LEU A 37 -4.74 19.20 11.95
C LEU A 37 -3.62 19.45 10.93
N LEU A 38 -3.60 20.65 10.33
CA LEU A 38 -2.53 21.11 9.44
C LEU A 38 -1.17 21.14 10.16
N ALA A 39 -1.12 21.64 11.39
CA ALA A 39 0.10 21.69 12.20
C ALA A 39 0.66 20.29 12.55
N LEU A 40 -0.21 19.27 12.61
CA LEU A 40 0.19 17.90 12.95
C LEU A 40 0.60 17.06 11.72
N MET A 41 0.31 17.50 10.49
CA MET A 41 0.72 16.81 9.25
C MET A 41 2.23 16.45 9.17
N PRO A 42 3.20 17.33 9.52
CA PRO A 42 4.61 16.96 9.45
C PRO A 42 4.98 15.80 10.39
N LEU A 43 4.24 15.58 11.48
CA LEU A 43 4.48 14.42 12.35
C LEU A 43 4.20 13.10 11.63
N ALA A 44 3.29 13.08 10.66
CA ALA A 44 3.02 11.90 9.83
C ALA A 44 4.21 11.53 8.92
N LYS A 45 5.10 12.48 8.61
CA LYS A 45 6.26 12.26 7.72
C LYS A 45 7.52 11.74 8.42
N VAL A 46 7.56 11.72 9.76
CA VAL A 46 8.70 11.21 10.53
C VAL A 46 9.00 9.73 10.12
N LYS A 47 10.25 9.24 10.21
CA LYS A 47 10.58 7.82 9.96
C LYS A 47 10.63 7.07 11.29
N LEU A 48 9.92 5.94 11.43
CA LEU A 48 9.99 5.11 12.65
C LEU A 48 10.85 3.86 12.42
N PRO A 49 11.63 3.43 13.42
CA PRO A 49 12.60 2.34 13.26
C PRO A 49 11.98 0.93 13.15
N TRP A 50 10.69 0.77 13.43
CA TRP A 50 9.96 -0.51 13.37
C TRP A 50 9.09 -0.67 12.12
N GLU A 51 9.06 0.32 11.25
CA GLU A 51 8.38 0.24 9.96
C GLU A 51 9.33 -0.48 9.01
N ARG A 52 9.03 -1.75 8.67
CA ARG A 52 9.69 -2.41 7.54
C ARG A 52 9.65 -1.44 6.38
N ALA A 53 10.82 -1.08 5.87
CA ALA A 53 10.90 -0.31 4.64
C ALA A 53 10.04 -1.06 3.62
N PRO A 54 9.13 -0.36 2.90
CA PRO A 54 8.50 -1.00 1.75
C PRO A 54 9.66 -1.40 0.84
N GLU A 55 9.84 -2.71 0.68
CA GLU A 55 10.75 -3.29 -0.28
C GLU A 55 10.17 -2.89 -1.63
N GLU A 56 10.73 -1.82 -2.20
CA GLU A 56 10.56 -1.41 -3.59
C GLU A 56 9.11 -1.26 -4.08
N ALA A 57 8.25 -0.58 -3.30
CA ALA A 57 7.12 0.13 -3.89
C ALA A 57 7.68 1.34 -4.66
N ALA A 58 8.19 1.04 -5.85
CA ALA A 58 8.56 1.89 -6.98
C ALA A 58 8.71 3.39 -6.65
N GLY A 59 9.96 3.84 -6.64
CA GLY A 59 10.27 5.26 -6.70
C GLY A 59 9.73 5.87 -7.98
N GLN A 60 8.55 6.47 -7.88
CA GLN A 60 8.11 7.59 -8.68
C GLN A 60 7.44 8.57 -7.71
N GLU A 61 8.06 9.72 -7.47
CA GLU A 61 7.36 10.86 -6.90
C GLU A 61 6.40 11.35 -7.96
N SER A 62 5.23 10.73 -8.01
CA SER A 62 4.25 10.96 -9.04
C SER A 62 3.49 12.25 -8.74
N ALA A 63 3.41 13.12 -9.74
CA ALA A 63 2.71 14.40 -9.60
C ALA A 63 1.21 14.23 -9.36
N ASP A 64 0.63 13.09 -9.78
CA ASP A 64 -0.80 12.83 -9.70
C ASP A 64 -1.25 12.28 -8.35
N ALA A 65 -2.43 12.71 -7.90
CA ALA A 65 -2.99 12.34 -6.60
C ALA A 65 -3.38 10.86 -6.51
N GLY A 66 -3.85 10.27 -7.61
CA GLY A 66 -4.27 8.88 -7.62
C GLY A 66 -3.11 7.89 -7.56
N GLU A 67 -1.99 8.19 -8.22
CA GLU A 67 -0.80 7.35 -8.15
C GLU A 67 -0.18 7.37 -6.74
N ARG A 68 -0.15 8.53 -6.08
CA ARG A 68 0.24 8.64 -4.66
C ARG A 68 -0.65 7.79 -3.75
N LEU A 69 -1.96 7.79 -3.99
CA LEU A 69 -2.91 6.97 -3.23
C LEU A 69 -2.70 5.47 -3.52
N ALA A 70 -2.48 5.09 -4.78
CA ALA A 70 -2.20 3.71 -5.15
C ALA A 70 -0.95 3.20 -4.41
N THR A 71 0.15 3.93 -4.46
CA THR A 71 1.40 3.57 -3.77
C THR A 71 1.21 3.46 -2.26
N ALA A 72 0.42 4.36 -1.66
CA ALA A 72 0.11 4.30 -0.23
C ALA A 72 -0.70 3.05 0.15
N LEU A 73 -1.70 2.69 -0.66
CA LEU A 73 -2.53 1.50 -0.44
C LEU A 73 -1.73 0.20 -0.62
N ALA A 74 -0.83 0.16 -1.60
CA ALA A 74 0.10 -0.95 -1.79
C ALA A 74 1.02 -1.13 -0.56
N ALA A 75 1.60 -0.04 -0.07
CA ALA A 75 2.47 -0.05 1.12
C ALA A 75 1.75 -0.47 2.42
N LEU A 76 0.43 -0.31 2.49
CA LEU A 76 -0.39 -0.77 3.61
C LEU A 76 -0.73 -2.26 3.55
N GLY A 77 -0.49 -2.90 2.41
CA GLY A 77 -0.57 -4.34 2.21
C GLY A 77 -1.90 -4.85 1.66
N PRO A 78 -2.10 -6.19 1.62
CA PRO A 78 -3.13 -6.84 0.80
C PRO A 78 -4.57 -6.41 1.05
N ALA A 79 -4.91 -6.04 2.30
CA ALA A 79 -6.25 -5.56 2.62
C ALA A 79 -6.56 -4.19 1.99
N TYR A 80 -5.55 -3.31 1.93
CA TYR A 80 -5.69 -1.97 1.35
C TYR A 80 -5.56 -1.99 -0.17
N ILE A 81 -4.77 -2.92 -0.73
CA ILE A 81 -4.78 -3.21 -2.17
C ILE A 81 -6.21 -3.56 -2.62
N LYS A 82 -6.88 -4.51 -1.94
CA LYS A 82 -8.28 -4.87 -2.22
C LYS A 82 -9.25 -3.71 -2.09
N LEU A 83 -9.04 -2.84 -1.10
CA LEU A 83 -9.84 -1.62 -0.96
C LEU A 83 -9.64 -0.70 -2.18
N GLY A 84 -8.41 -0.48 -2.62
CA GLY A 84 -8.12 0.33 -3.80
C GLY A 84 -8.69 -0.27 -5.08
N GLN A 85 -8.59 -1.59 -5.26
CA GLN A 85 -9.21 -2.32 -6.37
C GLN A 85 -10.74 -2.13 -6.38
N PHE A 86 -11.38 -2.20 -5.21
CA PHE A 86 -12.82 -1.90 -5.10
C PHE A 86 -13.14 -0.45 -5.48
N LEU A 87 -12.38 0.52 -4.96
CA LEU A 87 -12.58 1.94 -5.25
C LEU A 87 -12.36 2.28 -6.74
N ALA A 88 -11.41 1.62 -7.40
CA ALA A 88 -11.17 1.76 -8.84
C ALA A 88 -12.40 1.39 -9.70
N THR A 89 -13.27 0.51 -9.20
CA THR A 89 -14.53 0.16 -9.88
C THR A 89 -15.68 1.15 -9.63
N ARG A 90 -15.46 2.16 -8.77
CA ARG A 90 -16.47 3.12 -8.30
C ARG A 90 -16.07 4.58 -8.58
N PRO A 91 -15.97 4.98 -9.87
CA PRO A 91 -15.65 6.36 -10.24
C PRO A 91 -16.70 7.37 -9.75
N ASP A 92 -17.91 6.90 -9.42
CA ASP A 92 -18.96 7.70 -8.80
C ASP A 92 -18.65 8.13 -7.35
N ILE A 93 -17.72 7.43 -6.67
CA ILE A 93 -17.35 7.72 -5.27
C ILE A 93 -16.09 8.58 -5.21
N ILE A 94 -15.07 8.23 -5.99
CA ILE A 94 -13.73 8.82 -5.89
C ILE A 94 -13.35 9.73 -7.06
N GLY A 95 -14.25 9.88 -8.04
CA GLY A 95 -13.99 10.59 -9.28
C GLY A 95 -13.37 9.70 -10.36
N PRO A 96 -13.57 10.04 -11.64
CA PRO A 96 -13.09 9.23 -12.76
C PRO A 96 -11.56 9.18 -12.86
N ASP A 97 -10.87 10.29 -12.55
CA ASP A 97 -9.42 10.37 -12.64
C ASP A 97 -8.74 9.48 -11.58
N LEU A 98 -9.17 9.60 -10.32
CA LEU A 98 -8.65 8.76 -9.23
C LEU A 98 -8.97 7.28 -9.45
N ALA A 99 -10.16 6.95 -9.94
CA ALA A 99 -10.54 5.56 -10.24
C ALA A 99 -9.65 4.94 -11.33
N LYS A 100 -9.33 5.73 -12.36
CA LYS A 100 -8.41 5.32 -13.41
C LYS A 100 -7.01 5.06 -12.85
N ASP A 101 -6.49 5.94 -12.00
CA ASP A 101 -5.16 5.78 -11.40
C ASP A 101 -5.08 4.55 -10.48
N LEU A 102 -6.13 4.30 -9.69
CA LEU A 102 -6.20 3.11 -8.83
C LEU A 102 -6.29 1.80 -9.60
N THR A 103 -6.54 1.82 -10.91
CA THR A 103 -6.46 0.62 -11.77
C THR A 103 -5.05 0.01 -11.74
N PHE A 104 -4.02 0.80 -11.40
CA PHE A 104 -2.66 0.28 -11.15
C PHE A 104 -2.62 -0.83 -10.09
N LEU A 105 -3.49 -0.75 -9.06
CA LEU A 105 -3.55 -1.75 -7.99
C LEU A 105 -4.16 -3.09 -8.42
N GLN A 106 -4.66 -3.20 -9.66
CA GLN A 106 -5.22 -4.43 -10.20
C GLN A 106 -4.10 -5.27 -10.81
N ASP A 107 -3.70 -4.98 -12.05
CA ASP A 107 -2.83 -5.88 -12.84
C ASP A 107 -1.39 -5.38 -12.97
N LYS A 108 -1.01 -4.29 -12.29
CA LYS A 108 0.28 -3.60 -12.50
C LYS A 108 1.15 -3.55 -11.25
N LEU A 109 0.83 -4.33 -10.22
CA LEU A 109 1.68 -4.42 -9.05
C LEU A 109 3.00 -5.13 -9.39
N PRO A 110 4.12 -4.73 -8.78
CA PRO A 110 5.35 -5.50 -8.92
C PRO A 110 5.17 -6.87 -8.25
N PRO A 111 5.71 -7.94 -8.84
CA PRO A 111 5.76 -9.23 -8.16
C PRO A 111 6.69 -9.14 -6.94
N PHE A 112 6.45 -10.00 -5.96
CA PHE A 112 7.33 -10.13 -4.80
C PHE A 112 8.56 -11.01 -5.15
N PRO A 113 9.65 -10.91 -4.36
CA PRO A 113 10.89 -11.65 -4.64
C PRO A 113 10.69 -13.16 -4.75
N MET A 114 11.39 -13.79 -5.69
CA MET A 114 11.32 -15.23 -5.91
C MET A 114 11.81 -16.02 -4.69
N GLU A 115 12.75 -15.49 -3.93
CA GLU A 115 13.24 -16.08 -2.68
C GLU A 115 12.12 -16.22 -1.65
N GLU A 116 11.27 -15.19 -1.51
CA GLU A 116 10.12 -15.22 -0.61
C GLU A 116 9.07 -16.22 -1.11
N ALA A 117 8.84 -16.29 -2.43
CA ALA A 117 7.96 -17.28 -3.03
C ALA A 117 8.40 -18.71 -2.73
N ARG A 118 9.69 -19.00 -2.95
CA ARG A 118 10.28 -20.31 -2.67
C ARG A 118 10.14 -20.67 -1.19
N ALA A 119 10.51 -19.77 -0.29
CA ALA A 119 10.40 -20.00 1.15
C ALA A 119 8.96 -20.34 1.58
N LEU A 120 7.96 -19.62 1.07
CA LEU A 120 6.55 -19.86 1.37
C LEU A 120 6.05 -21.20 0.80
N ILE A 121 6.51 -21.60 -0.38
CA ILE A 121 6.17 -22.89 -0.98
C ILE A 121 6.77 -24.03 -0.15
N GLU A 122 8.03 -23.93 0.25
CA GLU A 122 8.71 -24.95 1.07
C GLU A 122 8.08 -25.05 2.46
N GLU A 123 7.73 -23.91 3.08
CA GLU A 123 7.01 -23.88 4.35
C GLU A 123 5.62 -24.54 4.23
N GLY A 124 4.89 -24.22 3.16
CA GLY A 124 3.53 -24.74 2.94
C GLY A 124 3.47 -26.21 2.56
N LEU A 125 4.48 -26.74 1.88
CA LEU A 125 4.51 -28.10 1.35
C LEU A 125 5.49 -29.03 2.09
N GLY A 126 6.34 -28.49 2.96
CA GLY A 126 7.24 -29.25 3.84
C GLY A 126 8.41 -29.93 3.11
N LYS A 127 8.72 -29.52 1.89
CA LYS A 127 9.80 -30.08 1.05
C LYS A 127 10.47 -28.98 0.24
N PRO A 128 11.75 -29.15 -0.14
CA PRO A 128 12.44 -28.22 -1.03
C PRO A 128 11.73 -28.08 -2.38
N VAL A 129 11.70 -26.86 -2.94
CA VAL A 129 11.08 -26.59 -4.25
C VAL A 129 11.68 -27.48 -5.35
N ASP A 130 12.98 -27.73 -5.29
CA ASP A 130 13.72 -28.51 -6.30
C ASP A 130 13.37 -30.00 -6.30
N GLU A 131 12.75 -30.51 -5.21
CA GLU A 131 12.20 -31.87 -5.16
C GLU A 131 10.74 -31.94 -5.66
N LEU A 132 10.03 -30.81 -5.61
CA LEU A 132 8.59 -30.73 -5.90
C LEU A 132 8.31 -30.41 -7.36
N PHE A 133 9.14 -29.58 -7.99
CA PHE A 133 8.92 -29.06 -9.33
C PHE A 133 10.15 -29.30 -10.21
N SER A 134 9.93 -29.66 -11.48
CA SER A 134 11.02 -29.77 -12.46
C SER A 134 11.63 -28.42 -12.83
N TYR A 135 10.85 -27.35 -12.73
CA TYR A 135 11.25 -25.97 -12.98
C TYR A 135 10.22 -25.03 -12.35
N LEU A 136 10.71 -23.99 -11.67
CA LEU A 136 9.89 -22.90 -11.16
C LEU A 136 10.26 -21.62 -11.94
N SER A 137 9.30 -21.08 -12.69
CA SER A 137 9.52 -19.88 -13.50
C SER A 137 9.51 -18.61 -12.66
N GLU A 138 9.98 -17.53 -13.26
CA GLU A 138 9.75 -16.16 -12.77
C GLU A 138 8.24 -15.84 -12.70
N PRO A 139 7.83 -14.86 -11.89
CA PRO A 139 6.44 -14.44 -11.77
C PRO A 139 5.90 -13.92 -13.11
N ILE A 140 4.74 -14.43 -13.52
CA ILE A 140 4.09 -14.05 -14.78
C ILE A 140 2.97 -13.02 -14.60
N ALA A 141 2.54 -12.80 -13.35
CA ALA A 141 1.47 -11.88 -12.96
C ALA A 141 1.63 -11.49 -11.48
N ALA A 142 0.97 -10.41 -11.07
CA ALA A 142 0.89 -9.92 -9.69
C ALA A 142 -0.57 -9.65 -9.31
#